data_AF-A0A1G9Q1J5-F1
#
_entry.id   AF-A0A1G9Q1J5-F1
#
_cell.length_a   1.000
_cell.length_b   1.000
_cell.length_c   1.000
_cell.angle_alpha   90.00
_cell.angle_beta   90.00
_cell.angle_gamma   90.00
#
_symmetry.space_group_name_H-M   'P 1'
#
loop_
_entity.id
_entity.type
_entity.pdbx_description
1 polymer ?
#
loop_
_entity_poly.entity_id
_entity_poly.type
_entity_poly.pdbx_seq_one_letter_code
_entity_poly.pdbx_strand_id
1 'polypeptide(L)'
;MKKNILKITAVLGLTTVLLNSCGPKENAPLVYFPDMYFPVAYDPLMKAQDAYSDHENEIPAFVKNNGATGLSPVEGSVAQNKDGIFAEDKLPRNPDQYNAGYDASKGVNSSPLNPANAAKDLERGKILFERTCSACHGVAGDGQGPIVQSGAYSGVPNYADRELTVGSVHYVLTNGRNAMGSYAGQLSPGDRWRVAMYVMNAFKGASATPAAAPATADAAKTETTETKK
;
A
#
# COMPACT_ATOMS: atom_id res chain seq x y z
N MET A 1 24.37 -36.95 -55.11
CA MET A 1 24.55 -35.83 -54.15
C MET A 1 23.48 -34.74 -54.27
N LYS A 2 23.19 -34.18 -55.45
CA LYS A 2 22.18 -33.10 -55.63
C LYS A 2 20.77 -33.43 -55.11
N LYS A 3 20.27 -34.66 -55.30
CA LYS A 3 18.95 -35.10 -54.77
C LYS A 3 18.87 -35.14 -53.24
N ASN A 4 19.98 -35.39 -52.54
CA ASN A 4 20.00 -35.46 -51.08
C ASN A 4 20.09 -34.06 -50.46
N ILE A 5 20.81 -33.15 -51.12
CA ILE A 5 20.86 -31.72 -50.74
C ILE A 5 19.47 -31.10 -50.85
N LEU A 6 18.73 -31.37 -51.94
CA LEU A 6 17.37 -30.83 -52.10
C LEU A 6 16.41 -31.31 -51.00
N LYS A 7 16.50 -32.60 -50.61
CA LYS A 7 15.69 -33.17 -49.52
C LYS A 7 16.03 -32.55 -48.16
N ILE A 8 17.32 -32.39 -47.85
CA ILE A 8 17.76 -31.78 -46.58
C ILE A 8 17.31 -30.32 -46.51
N THR A 9 17.42 -29.57 -47.60
CA THR A 9 17.00 -28.16 -47.64
C THR A 9 15.48 -28.02 -47.49
N ALA A 10 14.70 -28.91 -48.09
CA ALA A 10 13.25 -28.94 -47.93
C ALA A 10 12.82 -29.28 -46.50
N VAL A 11 13.51 -30.24 -45.85
CA VAL A 11 13.24 -30.59 -44.44
C VAL A 11 13.62 -29.44 -43.52
N LEU A 12 14.81 -28.83 -43.69
CA LEU A 12 15.21 -27.69 -42.87
C LEU A 12 14.25 -26.51 -43.05
N GLY A 13 13.89 -26.18 -44.30
CA GLY A 13 12.96 -25.09 -44.61
C GLY A 13 11.55 -25.31 -44.04
N LEU A 14 11.03 -26.54 -44.12
CA LEU A 14 9.76 -26.88 -43.50
C LEU A 14 9.84 -26.80 -41.96
N THR A 15 10.97 -27.21 -41.38
CA THR A 15 11.19 -27.16 -39.93
C THR A 15 11.28 -25.72 -39.42
N THR A 16 11.97 -24.82 -40.13
CA THR A 16 12.00 -23.39 -39.76
C THR A 16 10.64 -22.71 -39.87
N VAL A 17 9.83 -23.06 -40.87
CA VAL A 17 8.45 -22.54 -40.99
C VAL A 17 7.57 -23.06 -39.85
N LEU A 18 7.67 -24.34 -39.51
CA LEU A 18 6.92 -24.93 -38.39
C LEU A 18 7.34 -24.34 -37.04
N LEU A 19 8.61 -24.01 -36.85
CA LEU A 19 9.13 -23.37 -35.63
C LEU A 19 8.78 -21.87 -35.52
N ASN A 20 8.49 -21.19 -36.64
CA ASN A 20 8.04 -19.78 -36.66
C ASN A 20 6.52 -19.62 -36.79
N SER A 21 5.75 -20.71 -36.91
CA SER A 21 4.28 -20.66 -37.00
C SER A 21 3.59 -20.24 -35.69
N CYS A 22 4.35 -20.10 -34.60
CA CYS A 22 3.92 -19.37 -33.42
C CYS A 22 4.33 -17.90 -33.57
N GLY A 23 3.48 -17.11 -34.24
CA GLY A 23 3.54 -15.65 -34.14
C GLY A 23 3.32 -15.18 -32.69
N PRO A 24 3.71 -13.95 -32.34
CA PRO A 24 3.53 -13.43 -30.98
C PRO A 24 2.05 -13.50 -30.59
N LYS A 25 1.73 -14.24 -29.53
CA LYS A 25 0.37 -14.39 -28.97
C LYS A 25 -0.10 -13.13 -28.22
N GLU A 26 0.49 -11.98 -28.51
CA GLU A 26 0.32 -10.75 -27.74
C GLU A 26 -0.64 -9.75 -28.39
N ASN A 27 -1.18 -10.06 -29.57
CA ASN A 27 -2.20 -9.21 -30.16
C ASN A 27 -3.53 -9.39 -29.42
N ALA A 28 -4.09 -8.28 -28.95
CA ALA A 28 -5.43 -8.27 -28.38
C ALA A 28 -6.43 -8.94 -29.36
N PRO A 29 -7.39 -9.72 -28.86
CA PRO A 29 -8.36 -10.39 -29.72
C PRO A 29 -9.18 -9.35 -30.49
N LEU A 30 -9.55 -9.71 -31.73
CA LEU A 30 -10.45 -8.87 -32.52
C LEU A 30 -11.80 -8.75 -31.79
N VAL A 31 -12.23 -7.51 -31.57
CA VAL A 31 -13.53 -7.19 -30.97
C VAL A 31 -14.50 -6.81 -32.08
N TYR A 32 -15.63 -7.51 -32.18
CA TYR A 32 -16.70 -7.19 -33.13
C TYR A 32 -17.58 -6.07 -32.56
N PHE A 33 -17.71 -4.97 -33.30
CA PHE A 33 -18.40 -3.74 -32.87
C PHE A 33 -17.93 -3.21 -31.50
N PRO A 34 -16.72 -2.62 -31.40
CA PRO A 34 -16.17 -2.12 -30.13
C PRO A 34 -16.81 -0.79 -29.67
N ASP A 35 -18.02 -0.47 -30.09
CA ASP A 35 -18.70 0.76 -29.69
C ASP A 35 -18.92 0.77 -28.16
N MET A 36 -18.43 1.81 -27.50
CA MET A 36 -18.39 1.94 -26.03
C MET A 36 -17.65 0.81 -25.26
N TYR A 37 -16.92 -0.07 -25.95
CA TYR A 37 -16.11 -1.12 -25.33
C TYR A 37 -14.94 -0.55 -24.50
N PHE A 38 -14.34 0.55 -24.97
CA PHE A 38 -13.31 1.29 -24.26
C PHE A 38 -13.93 2.59 -23.72
N PRO A 39 -13.63 2.98 -22.47
CA PRO A 39 -14.18 4.19 -21.91
C PRO A 39 -13.53 5.41 -22.58
N VAL A 40 -14.35 6.39 -22.95
CA VAL A 40 -13.86 7.72 -23.38
C VAL A 40 -13.28 8.50 -22.18
N ALA A 41 -13.80 8.23 -20.97
CA ALA A 41 -13.29 8.80 -19.73
C ALA A 41 -12.03 8.06 -19.26
N TYR A 42 -11.14 8.79 -18.59
CA TYR A 42 -9.92 8.23 -18.01
C TYR A 42 -10.22 7.36 -16.78
N ASP A 43 -9.82 6.10 -16.83
CA ASP A 43 -9.79 5.19 -15.69
C ASP A 43 -8.54 5.50 -14.82
N PRO A 44 -8.59 5.37 -13.49
CA PRO A 44 -7.46 5.66 -12.60
C PRO A 44 -6.10 5.03 -12.95
N LEU A 45 -6.07 3.88 -13.64
CA LEU A 45 -4.83 3.15 -13.94
C LEU A 45 -4.59 2.90 -15.44
N MET A 46 -5.23 3.67 -16.33
CA MET A 46 -4.98 3.58 -17.77
C MET A 46 -3.90 4.56 -18.25
N LYS A 47 -3.38 4.32 -19.45
CA LYS A 47 -2.77 5.39 -20.23
C LYS A 47 -3.86 6.31 -20.75
N ALA A 48 -3.61 7.60 -20.72
CA ALA A 48 -4.49 8.64 -21.22
C ALA A 48 -4.44 8.65 -22.76
N GLN A 49 -4.92 7.59 -23.40
CA GLN A 49 -5.04 7.45 -24.84
C GLN A 49 -6.49 7.20 -25.22
N ASP A 50 -6.93 7.76 -26.34
CA ASP A 50 -8.24 7.48 -26.90
C ASP A 50 -8.16 6.18 -27.72
N ALA A 51 -9.00 5.20 -27.41
CA ALA A 51 -9.03 3.94 -28.14
C ALA A 51 -9.74 4.04 -29.50
N TYR A 52 -10.44 5.15 -29.75
CA TYR A 52 -11.23 5.38 -30.97
C TYR A 52 -10.61 6.41 -31.91
N SER A 53 -9.45 6.96 -31.57
CA SER A 53 -8.78 8.01 -32.32
C SER A 53 -7.26 7.82 -32.28
N ASP A 54 -6.59 8.14 -33.39
CA ASP A 54 -5.12 8.15 -33.46
C ASP A 54 -4.51 9.43 -32.86
N HIS A 55 -5.31 10.25 -32.18
CA HIS A 55 -4.85 11.48 -31.54
C HIS A 55 -4.05 11.17 -30.27
N GLU A 56 -2.80 11.63 -30.25
CA GLU A 56 -1.96 11.56 -29.06
C GLU A 56 -2.38 12.61 -28.03
N ASN A 57 -2.30 12.24 -26.75
CA ASN A 57 -2.73 13.14 -25.69
C ASN A 57 -1.76 14.31 -25.51
N GLU A 58 -2.29 15.53 -25.58
CA GLU A 58 -1.51 16.78 -25.47
C GLU A 58 -1.55 17.41 -24.07
N ILE A 59 -2.30 16.83 -23.13
CA ILE A 59 -2.45 17.38 -21.77
C ILE A 59 -1.07 17.33 -21.07
N PRO A 60 -0.47 18.49 -20.72
CA PRO A 60 0.91 18.53 -20.22
C PRO A 60 1.16 17.66 -18.98
N ALA A 61 0.16 17.54 -18.11
CA ALA A 61 0.23 16.71 -16.91
C ALA A 61 0.39 15.21 -17.23
N PHE A 62 -0.31 14.70 -18.25
CA PHE A 62 -0.21 13.30 -18.65
C PHE A 62 1.04 13.05 -19.47
N VAL A 63 1.37 13.94 -20.42
CA VAL A 63 2.58 13.83 -21.24
C VAL A 63 3.84 13.78 -20.36
N LYS A 64 3.93 14.66 -19.35
CA LYS A 64 5.04 14.68 -18.39
C LYS A 64 5.17 13.36 -17.60
N ASN A 65 4.08 12.62 -17.43
CA ASN A 65 4.01 11.36 -16.68
C ASN A 65 3.82 10.14 -17.60
N ASN A 66 4.33 10.20 -18.84
CA ASN A 66 4.29 9.08 -19.80
C ASN A 66 2.87 8.55 -20.08
N GLY A 67 1.90 9.47 -20.12
CA GLY A 67 0.48 9.18 -20.34
C GLY A 67 -0.25 8.62 -19.11
N ALA A 68 0.35 8.55 -17.92
CA ALA A 68 -0.34 8.03 -16.75
C ALA A 68 -1.49 8.95 -16.31
N THR A 69 -2.68 8.37 -16.14
CA THR A 69 -3.87 9.08 -15.62
C THR A 69 -3.84 9.21 -14.09
N GLY A 70 -3.21 8.26 -13.40
CA GLY A 70 -2.93 8.31 -11.96
C GLY A 70 -1.80 9.30 -11.62
N LEU A 71 -2.16 10.56 -11.39
CA LEU A 71 -1.22 11.61 -11.02
C LEU A 71 -0.99 11.69 -9.51
N SER A 72 0.23 12.09 -9.11
CA SER A 72 0.51 12.40 -7.71
C SER A 72 -0.14 13.74 -7.30
N PRO A 73 -0.66 13.84 -6.07
CA PRO A 73 -1.18 15.11 -5.55
C PRO A 73 -0.05 16.14 -5.40
N VAL A 74 -0.41 17.42 -5.36
CA VAL A 74 0.55 18.50 -5.08
C VAL A 74 1.01 18.40 -3.63
N GLU A 75 2.31 18.57 -3.39
CA GLU A 75 2.90 18.51 -2.04
C GLU A 75 2.21 19.47 -1.06
N GLY A 76 1.90 18.98 0.14
CA GLY A 76 1.22 19.75 1.20
C GLY A 76 -0.31 19.76 1.10
N SER A 77 -0.89 19.07 0.10
CA SER A 77 -2.34 18.91 -0.02
C SER A 77 -2.88 17.99 1.07
N VAL A 78 -3.88 18.45 1.82
CA VAL A 78 -4.53 17.63 2.85
C VAL A 78 -5.88 17.15 2.36
N ALA A 79 -6.03 15.83 2.21
CA ALA A 79 -7.30 15.22 1.85
C ALA A 79 -8.29 15.24 3.02
N GLN A 80 -9.56 15.55 2.74
CA GLN A 80 -10.65 15.38 3.71
C GLN A 80 -11.12 13.92 3.68
N ASN A 81 -10.72 13.13 4.67
CA ASN A 81 -11.10 11.73 4.81
C ASN A 81 -11.78 11.48 6.17
N LYS A 82 -12.52 10.36 6.28
CA LYS A 82 -13.20 9.97 7.53
C LYS A 82 -12.23 9.50 8.62
N ASP A 83 -11.05 9.02 8.22
CA ASP A 83 -10.04 8.44 9.12
C ASP A 83 -9.05 9.48 9.68
N GLY A 84 -9.20 10.75 9.31
CA GLY A 84 -8.38 11.87 9.80
C GLY A 84 -7.19 12.24 8.92
N ILE A 85 -6.66 13.44 9.17
CA ILE A 85 -5.56 14.06 8.43
C ILE A 85 -4.30 13.20 8.55
N PHE A 86 -3.79 12.72 7.41
CA PHE A 86 -2.41 12.28 7.33
C PHE A 86 -1.56 13.56 7.32
N ALA A 87 -0.92 13.83 8.45
CA ALA A 87 -0.03 14.97 8.60
C ALA A 87 1.28 14.68 7.81
N GLU A 88 1.27 14.94 6.50
CA GLU A 88 2.47 14.83 5.65
C GLU A 88 3.60 15.75 6.13
N ASP A 89 3.26 16.86 6.80
CA ASP A 89 4.19 17.73 7.50
C ASP A 89 5.01 17.02 8.58
N LYS A 90 4.54 15.86 9.06
CA LYS A 90 5.22 15.05 10.08
C LYS A 90 6.06 13.91 9.50
N LEU A 91 6.14 13.77 8.18
CA LEU A 91 7.04 12.80 7.57
C LEU A 91 8.49 13.26 7.78
N PRO A 92 9.38 12.39 8.29
CA PRO A 92 10.77 12.76 8.50
C PRO A 92 11.47 12.97 7.16
N ARG A 93 12.15 14.12 7.01
CA ARG A 93 12.85 14.47 5.77
C ARG A 93 14.32 14.05 5.77
N ASN A 94 14.85 13.69 6.94
CA ASN A 94 16.22 13.22 7.11
C ASN A 94 16.32 12.16 8.23
N PRO A 95 17.45 11.43 8.31
CA PRO A 95 17.64 10.36 9.29
C PRO A 95 17.53 10.83 10.75
N ASP A 96 17.98 12.04 11.08
CA ASP A 96 17.95 12.56 12.44
C ASP A 96 16.52 12.83 12.92
N GLN A 97 15.70 13.44 12.05
CA GLN A 97 14.27 13.63 12.27
C GLN A 97 13.54 12.30 12.38
N TYR A 98 13.90 11.32 11.55
CA TYR A 98 13.35 9.96 11.64
C TYR A 98 13.65 9.33 13.01
N ASN A 99 14.90 9.35 13.45
CA ASN A 99 15.31 8.73 14.70
C ASN A 99 14.66 9.43 15.90
N ALA A 100 14.64 10.77 15.92
CA ALA A 100 13.96 11.54 16.94
C ALA A 100 12.46 11.22 17.02
N GLY A 101 11.79 11.13 15.85
CA GLY A 101 10.37 10.76 15.78
C GLY A 101 10.11 9.32 16.23
N TYR A 102 10.99 8.39 15.87
CA TYR A 102 10.92 7.01 16.32
C TYR A 102 11.09 6.90 17.84
N ASP A 103 12.06 7.60 18.43
CA ASP A 103 12.26 7.60 19.88
C ASP A 103 11.09 8.25 20.62
N ALA A 104 10.53 9.35 20.11
CA ALA A 104 9.31 9.95 20.66
C ALA A 104 8.11 8.98 20.59
N SER A 105 7.98 8.21 19.50
CA SER A 105 6.89 7.25 19.33
C SER A 105 6.90 6.12 20.35
N LYS A 106 8.06 5.79 20.93
CA LYS A 106 8.17 4.79 22.00
C LYS A 106 7.41 5.21 23.26
N GLY A 107 7.22 6.51 23.50
CA GLY A 107 6.42 7.02 24.61
C GLY A 107 4.90 6.79 24.46
N VAL A 108 4.43 6.41 23.27
CA VAL A 108 3.00 6.21 22.99
C VAL A 108 2.63 4.74 23.20
N ASN A 109 1.96 4.48 24.34
CA ASN A 109 1.57 3.12 24.75
C ASN A 109 0.10 2.77 24.45
N SER A 110 -0.71 3.76 24.06
CA SER A 110 -2.15 3.58 23.80
C SER A 110 -2.52 4.07 22.40
N SER A 111 -3.44 3.35 21.77
CA SER A 111 -4.01 3.72 20.47
C SER A 111 -5.06 4.84 20.64
N PRO A 112 -5.18 5.80 19.71
CA PRO A 112 -6.23 6.82 19.72
C PRO A 112 -7.60 6.29 19.23
N LEU A 113 -7.70 5.02 18.85
CA LEU A 113 -8.95 4.41 18.40
C LEU A 113 -9.98 4.32 19.54
N ASN A 114 -11.26 4.29 19.19
CA ASN A 114 -12.34 4.25 20.18
C ASN A 114 -12.30 2.94 21.01
N PRO A 115 -12.17 3.01 22.34
CA PRO A 115 -12.14 1.83 23.21
C PRO A 115 -13.32 0.88 23.07
N ALA A 116 -14.51 1.39 22.76
CA ALA A 116 -15.70 0.57 22.58
C ALA A 116 -15.58 -0.44 21.41
N ASN A 117 -14.65 -0.22 20.48
CA ASN A 117 -14.45 -1.07 19.30
C ASN A 117 -13.24 -2.02 19.43
N ALA A 118 -12.56 -2.07 20.57
CA ALA A 118 -11.27 -2.76 20.73
C ALA A 118 -11.25 -4.20 20.18
N ALA A 119 -12.30 -5.01 20.44
CA ALA A 119 -12.38 -6.37 19.94
C ALA A 119 -12.46 -6.44 18.40
N LYS A 120 -13.25 -5.55 17.78
CA LYS A 120 -13.37 -5.46 16.31
C LYS A 120 -12.09 -4.94 15.67
N ASP A 121 -11.44 -3.98 16.32
CA ASP A 121 -10.18 -3.40 15.85
C ASP A 121 -9.04 -4.42 15.91
N LEU A 122 -8.96 -5.24 16.97
CA LEU A 122 -7.99 -6.34 17.08
C LEU A 122 -8.23 -7.42 16.03
N GLU A 123 -9.49 -7.81 15.78
CA GLU A 123 -9.83 -8.80 14.74
C GLU A 123 -9.44 -8.29 13.35
N ARG A 124 -9.75 -7.04 13.04
CA ARG A 124 -9.31 -6.42 11.78
C ARG A 124 -7.78 -6.35 11.69
N GLY A 125 -7.11 -5.99 12.79
CA GLY A 125 -5.64 -5.97 12.88
C GLY A 125 -5.01 -7.33 12.58
N LYS A 126 -5.58 -8.41 13.12
CA LYS A 126 -5.17 -9.80 12.85
C LYS A 126 -5.25 -10.14 11.37
N ILE A 127 -6.41 -9.88 10.74
CA ILE A 127 -6.63 -10.16 9.31
C ILE A 127 -5.61 -9.41 8.44
N LEU A 128 -5.37 -8.13 8.75
CA LEU A 128 -4.41 -7.31 8.00
C LEU A 128 -2.96 -7.81 8.17
N PHE A 129 -2.59 -8.18 9.40
CA PHE A 129 -1.28 -8.76 9.70
C PHE A 129 -1.06 -10.08 8.97
N GLU A 130 -2.02 -11.00 9.06
CA GLU A 130 -1.94 -12.32 8.42
C GLU A 130 -1.83 -12.22 6.90
N ARG A 131 -2.53 -11.26 6.28
CA ARG A 131 -2.51 -11.07 4.82
C ARG A 131 -1.23 -10.41 4.30
N THR A 132 -0.60 -9.56 5.11
CA THR A 132 0.42 -8.61 4.60
C THR A 132 1.76 -8.73 5.31
N CYS A 133 1.75 -8.84 6.64
CA CYS A 133 2.95 -8.79 7.47
C CYS A 133 3.54 -10.18 7.72
N SER A 134 2.69 -11.21 7.80
CA SER A 134 3.09 -12.59 8.12
C SER A 134 4.02 -13.21 7.07
N ALA A 135 3.98 -12.74 5.83
CA ALA A 135 4.84 -13.21 4.73
C ALA A 135 6.34 -13.08 5.07
N CYS A 136 6.70 -12.05 5.84
CA CYS A 136 8.06 -11.83 6.35
C CYS A 136 8.16 -12.15 7.85
N HIS A 137 7.22 -11.67 8.66
CA HIS A 137 7.30 -11.76 10.13
C HIS A 137 6.83 -13.09 10.73
N GLY A 138 6.21 -13.96 9.92
CA GLY A 138 5.58 -15.19 10.40
C GLY A 138 4.24 -14.91 11.09
N VAL A 139 3.35 -15.91 11.11
CA VAL A 139 2.07 -15.82 11.84
C VAL A 139 2.32 -15.76 13.36
N ALA A 140 3.39 -16.41 13.82
CA ALA A 140 3.82 -16.40 15.22
C ALA A 140 4.63 -15.14 15.60
N GLY A 141 4.95 -14.26 14.65
CA GLY A 141 5.74 -13.06 14.93
C GLY A 141 7.22 -13.32 15.25
N ASP A 142 7.71 -14.51 14.91
CA ASP A 142 9.07 -15.01 15.17
C ASP A 142 10.10 -14.62 14.09
N GLY A 143 9.66 -13.88 13.07
CA GLY A 143 10.50 -13.50 11.93
C GLY A 143 10.76 -14.66 10.97
N GLN A 144 10.04 -15.78 11.08
CA GLN A 144 10.17 -16.96 10.21
C GLN A 144 9.02 -17.07 9.22
N GLY A 145 8.67 -15.96 8.53
CA GLY A 145 7.70 -15.99 7.45
C GLY A 145 8.18 -16.80 6.22
N PRO A 146 7.28 -17.18 5.30
CA PRO A 146 7.63 -17.98 4.12
C PRO A 146 8.72 -17.35 3.24
N ILE A 147 8.80 -16.02 3.17
CA ILE A 147 9.87 -15.34 2.43
C ILE A 147 11.23 -15.55 3.11
N VAL A 148 11.27 -15.56 4.44
CA VAL A 148 12.51 -15.83 5.21
C VAL A 148 12.89 -17.30 5.11
N GLN A 149 11.93 -18.21 5.26
CA GLN A 149 12.15 -19.65 5.15
C GLN A 149 12.64 -20.07 3.76
N SER A 150 12.23 -19.39 2.70
CA SER A 150 12.74 -19.64 1.35
C SER A 150 14.18 -19.15 1.12
N GLY A 151 14.74 -18.36 2.05
CA GLY A 151 16.07 -17.76 1.92
C GLY A 151 16.14 -16.53 1.00
N ALA A 152 15.01 -16.09 0.44
CA ALA A 152 14.94 -14.90 -0.42
C ALA A 152 15.23 -13.60 0.35
N TYR A 153 15.00 -13.60 1.66
CA TYR A 153 15.26 -12.47 2.53
C TYR A 153 15.70 -12.96 3.93
N SER A 154 16.48 -12.15 4.66
CA SER A 154 16.97 -12.50 5.99
C SER A 154 16.99 -11.29 6.92
N GLY A 155 17.15 -11.54 8.23
CA GLY A 155 17.25 -10.47 9.23
C GLY A 155 15.91 -9.86 9.67
N VAL A 156 14.79 -10.54 9.44
CA VAL A 156 13.50 -10.16 10.04
C VAL A 156 13.55 -10.46 11.54
N PRO A 157 13.29 -9.48 12.42
CA PRO A 157 13.37 -9.69 13.85
C PRO A 157 12.18 -10.49 14.38
N ASN A 158 12.45 -11.32 15.39
CA ASN A 158 11.42 -11.84 16.28
C ASN A 158 10.89 -10.69 17.16
N TYR A 159 9.58 -10.57 17.27
CA TYR A 159 8.98 -9.55 18.13
C TYR A 159 9.31 -9.76 19.61
N ALA A 160 9.46 -11.00 20.08
CA ALA A 160 9.79 -11.30 21.47
C ALA A 160 11.08 -10.60 21.92
N ASP A 161 12.09 -10.52 21.04
CA ASP A 161 13.43 -9.99 21.35
C ASP A 161 13.53 -8.46 21.25
N ARG A 162 12.44 -7.77 20.91
CA ARG A 162 12.43 -6.31 20.68
C ARG A 162 11.59 -5.60 21.72
N GLU A 163 12.12 -4.56 22.34
CA GLU A 163 11.30 -3.61 23.09
C GLU A 163 10.45 -2.79 22.11
N LEU A 164 9.13 -2.93 22.21
CA LEU A 164 8.16 -2.35 21.31
C LEU A 164 7.02 -1.71 22.10
N THR A 165 6.51 -0.61 21.56
CA THR A 165 5.26 0.02 21.98
C THR A 165 4.33 0.20 20.78
N VAL A 166 3.05 0.41 21.04
CA VAL A 166 2.03 0.62 20.00
C VAL A 166 2.43 1.75 19.06
N GLY A 167 2.90 2.87 19.61
CA GLY A 167 3.39 4.00 18.83
C GLY A 167 4.59 3.66 17.98
N SER A 168 5.55 2.90 18.52
CA SER A 168 6.74 2.49 17.77
C SER A 168 6.41 1.59 16.57
N VAL A 169 5.44 0.67 16.72
CA VAL A 169 4.98 -0.19 15.62
C VAL A 169 4.23 0.64 14.59
N HIS A 170 3.32 1.51 15.02
CA HIS A 170 2.61 2.43 14.12
C HIS A 170 3.58 3.35 13.34
N TYR A 171 4.64 3.84 13.99
CA TYR A 171 5.65 4.69 13.36
C TYR A 171 6.42 3.95 12.27
N VAL A 172 6.84 2.71 12.54
CA VAL A 172 7.52 1.86 11.55
C VAL A 172 6.59 1.50 10.39
N LEU A 173 5.31 1.20 10.64
CA LEU A 173 4.34 0.97 9.56
C LEU A 173 4.14 2.21 8.68
N THR A 174 4.29 3.41 9.26
CA THR A 174 4.11 4.68 8.55
C THR A 174 5.34 5.07 7.74
N ASN A 175 6.54 4.91 8.29
CA ASN A 175 7.77 5.48 7.73
C ASN A 175 8.73 4.41 7.19
N GLY A 176 8.45 3.12 7.43
CA GLY A 176 9.41 2.05 7.24
C GLY A 176 10.51 2.04 8.29
N ARG A 177 11.38 1.04 8.25
CA ARG A 177 12.63 0.99 9.00
C ARG A 177 13.63 0.06 8.35
N ASN A 178 14.85 0.56 8.11
CA ASN A 178 15.91 -0.17 7.43
C ASN A 178 15.39 -0.74 6.10
N ALA A 179 15.35 -2.07 5.98
CA ALA A 179 14.91 -2.75 4.77
C ALA A 179 13.39 -3.07 4.74
N MET A 180 12.64 -2.73 5.80
CA MET A 180 11.17 -2.72 5.76
C MET A 180 10.68 -1.38 5.23
N GLY A 181 10.00 -1.39 4.09
CA GLY A 181 9.40 -0.18 3.49
C GLY A 181 8.21 0.38 4.29
N SER A 182 7.73 1.56 3.88
CA SER A 182 6.49 2.14 4.40
C SER A 182 5.25 1.37 3.91
N TYR A 183 4.27 1.22 4.80
CA TYR A 183 2.95 0.67 4.50
C TYR A 183 1.85 1.75 4.47
N ALA A 184 2.22 3.03 4.51
CA ALA A 184 1.27 4.16 4.51
C ALA A 184 0.41 4.23 3.23
N GLY A 185 0.93 3.74 2.10
CA GLY A 185 0.18 3.68 0.84
C GLY A 185 -0.79 2.50 0.74
N GLN A 186 -0.61 1.46 1.55
CA GLN A 186 -1.39 0.21 1.52
C GLN A 186 -2.40 0.11 2.68
N LEU A 187 -2.12 0.77 3.81
CA LEU A 187 -2.94 0.74 5.01
C LEU A 187 -3.47 2.13 5.35
N SER A 188 -4.77 2.23 5.66
CA SER A 188 -5.33 3.48 6.15
C SER A 188 -4.72 3.89 7.50
N PRO A 189 -4.82 5.17 7.92
CA PRO A 189 -4.37 5.60 9.24
C PRO A 189 -4.91 4.75 10.39
N GLY A 190 -6.22 4.46 10.39
CA GLY A 190 -6.81 3.59 11.40
C GLY A 190 -6.29 2.15 11.34
N ASP A 191 -6.08 1.62 10.14
CA ASP A 191 -5.59 0.25 9.96
C ASP A 191 -4.15 0.04 10.48
N ARG A 192 -3.29 1.06 10.36
CA ARG A 192 -1.95 1.00 10.97
C ARG A 192 -2.02 0.89 12.48
N TRP A 193 -2.95 1.60 13.13
CA TRP A 193 -3.18 1.47 14.58
C TRP A 193 -3.75 0.09 14.95
N ARG A 194 -4.68 -0.45 14.15
CA ARG A 194 -5.25 -1.79 14.38
C ARG A 194 -4.18 -2.89 14.29
N VAL A 195 -3.30 -2.83 13.28
CA VAL A 195 -2.17 -3.76 13.15
C VAL A 195 -1.20 -3.60 14.33
N ALA A 196 -0.87 -2.36 14.72
CA ALA A 196 -0.01 -2.12 15.87
C ALA A 196 -0.60 -2.67 17.18
N MET A 197 -1.91 -2.48 17.41
CA MET A 197 -2.63 -3.05 18.55
C MET A 197 -2.59 -4.58 18.53
N TYR A 198 -2.81 -5.21 17.37
CA TYR A 198 -2.74 -6.66 17.22
C TYR A 198 -1.34 -7.20 17.53
N VAL A 199 -0.27 -6.58 16.99
CA VAL A 199 1.12 -7.00 17.24
C VAL A 199 1.44 -6.96 18.73
N MET A 200 1.05 -5.87 19.42
CA MET A 200 1.27 -5.75 20.87
C MET A 200 0.46 -6.78 21.66
N ASN A 201 -0.80 -7.00 21.29
CA ASN A 201 -1.67 -7.96 21.98
C ASN A 201 -1.22 -9.41 21.78
N ALA A 202 -0.88 -9.80 20.54
CA ALA A 202 -0.56 -11.17 20.18
C ALA A 202 0.85 -11.60 20.61
N PHE A 203 1.84 -10.69 20.57
CA PHE A 203 3.25 -11.07 20.75
C PHE A 203 3.92 -10.46 21.97
N LYS A 204 3.31 -9.45 22.61
CA LYS A 204 3.85 -8.79 23.81
C LYS A 204 2.97 -8.93 25.05
N GLY A 205 1.79 -9.53 24.94
CA GLY A 205 0.87 -9.73 26.07
C GLY A 205 0.33 -8.42 26.68
N ALA A 206 0.67 -7.27 26.09
CA ALA A 206 0.11 -5.99 26.45
C ALA A 206 -1.08 -5.73 25.54
N SER A 207 -2.29 -5.80 26.09
CA SER A 207 -3.42 -5.14 25.44
C SER A 207 -3.09 -3.66 25.40
N ALA A 208 -2.78 -3.18 24.21
CA ALA A 208 -2.71 -1.77 23.89
C ALA A 208 -4.08 -1.15 24.17
N THR A 209 -4.38 -0.84 25.43
CA THR A 209 -5.68 -0.30 25.80
C THR A 209 -5.83 1.00 25.04
N PRO A 210 -6.85 1.13 24.18
CA PRO A 210 -7.13 2.39 23.51
C PRO A 210 -7.27 3.48 24.55
N ALA A 211 -6.68 4.65 24.27
CA ALA A 211 -6.62 5.76 25.20
C ALA A 211 -8.05 6.09 25.67
N ALA A 212 -8.24 6.19 26.98
CA ALA A 212 -9.49 6.72 27.51
C ALA A 212 -9.74 8.07 26.84
N ALA A 213 -10.97 8.28 26.36
CA ALA A 213 -11.37 9.52 25.71
C ALA A 213 -10.92 10.70 26.59
N PRO A 214 -10.36 11.78 26.01
CA PRO A 214 -10.04 12.96 26.80
C PRO A 214 -11.33 13.39 27.51
N ALA A 215 -11.29 13.50 28.84
CA ALA A 215 -12.36 14.12 29.59
C ALA A 215 -12.63 15.47 28.92
N THR A 216 -13.85 15.63 28.41
CA THR A 216 -14.32 16.86 27.79
C THR A 216 -13.99 18.01 28.74
N ALA A 217 -13.04 18.85 28.36
CA ALA A 217 -12.84 20.13 28.98
C ALA A 217 -14.10 20.95 28.70
N ASP A 218 -14.89 21.07 29.76
CA ASP A 218 -15.94 22.03 30.06
C ASP A 218 -16.82 22.55 28.91
N ALA A 219 -18.10 22.21 29.00
CA ALA A 219 -19.15 22.92 28.28
C ALA A 219 -19.23 24.36 28.80
N ALA A 220 -18.45 25.26 28.21
CA ALA A 220 -18.66 26.68 28.34
C ALA A 220 -20.04 27.02 27.74
N LYS A 221 -20.97 27.35 28.63
CA LYS A 221 -22.30 27.89 28.32
C LYS A 221 -22.15 29.06 27.33
N THR A 222 -22.72 28.93 26.15
CA THR A 222 -23.00 30.09 25.28
C THR A 222 -24.37 30.63 25.67
N GLU A 223 -24.37 31.79 26.33
CA GLU A 223 -25.56 32.63 26.49
C GLU A 223 -26.11 33.01 25.11
N THR A 224 -27.38 32.69 24.87
CA THR A 224 -28.17 33.22 23.77
C THR A 224 -28.41 34.71 24.01
N THR A 225 -27.81 35.57 23.19
CA THR A 225 -28.28 36.95 23.04
C THR A 225 -29.09 37.03 21.75
N GLU A 226 -30.42 37.03 21.90
CA GLU A 226 -31.34 37.45 20.83
C GLU A 226 -31.02 38.90 20.45
N THR A 227 -30.69 39.13 19.17
CA THR A 227 -30.70 40.49 18.61
C THR A 227 -31.94 40.63 17.74
N LYS A 228 -32.90 41.37 18.28
CA LYS A 228 -34.08 41.90 17.62
C LYS A 228 -33.68 42.98 16.62
N LYS A 229 -33.87 42.74 15.33
CA LYS A 229 -34.39 43.75 14.37
C LYS A 229 -34.87 43.11 13.08
#